data_AF-A0A832CNC5-F1
#
_entry.id   AF-A0A832CNC5-F1
#
_cell.length_a   1.000
_cell.length_b   1.000
_cell.length_c   1.000
_cell.angle_alpha   90.00
_cell.angle_beta   90.00
_cell.angle_gamma   90.00
#
_symmetry.space_group_name_H-M   'P 1'
#
loop_
_entity.id
_entity.type
_entity.pdbx_description
1 polymer ?
#
loop_
_entity_poly.entity_id
_entity_poly.type
_entity_poly.pdbx_seq_one_letter_code
_entity_poly.pdbx_strand_id
1 'polypeptide(L)'
;MIKQTRAQAQHVLLVDAGNSLLISELGGREPAERTRGQTSVEILNRLSYDAVALGEKDLILSREELTQRLAEAKEVSFVSANLIDRSTGKLFAKPYVIKDIAGHRVALIGLTGGIPEGNSEFTVIPALDAARDYVTRLQSQADVIILLSNAGAEANKVIASQVSGIDLIVSGG
;
A
#
# COMPACT_ATOMS: atom_id res chain seq x y z
N MET A 1 7.41 -18.10 -10.82
CA MET A 1 6.06 -18.06 -10.23
C MET A 1 5.16 -17.02 -10.88
N ILE A 2 5.35 -15.69 -10.69
CA ILE A 2 4.43 -14.65 -11.23
C ILE A 2 4.14 -14.81 -12.75
N LYS A 3 5.18 -14.98 -13.58
CA LYS A 3 5.01 -15.21 -15.03
C LYS A 3 4.17 -16.44 -15.35
N GLN A 4 4.31 -17.50 -14.56
CA GLN A 4 3.55 -18.75 -14.72
C GLN A 4 2.09 -18.54 -14.33
N THR A 5 1.82 -17.84 -13.21
CA THR A 5 0.45 -17.50 -12.80
C THR A 5 -0.27 -16.67 -13.86
N ARG A 6 0.39 -15.64 -14.41
CA ARG A 6 -0.16 -14.82 -15.50
C ARG A 6 -0.39 -15.59 -16.81
N ALA A 7 0.32 -16.69 -17.03
CA ALA A 7 0.09 -17.56 -18.19
C ALA A 7 -1.07 -18.55 -17.97
N GLN A 8 -1.48 -18.78 -16.72
CA GLN A 8 -2.49 -19.77 -16.35
C GLN A 8 -3.83 -19.16 -15.92
N ALA A 9 -3.86 -17.87 -15.58
CA ALA A 9 -5.04 -17.15 -15.16
C ALA A 9 -5.27 -15.91 -16.04
N GLN A 10 -6.52 -15.71 -16.45
CA GLN A 10 -6.92 -14.63 -17.36
C GLN A 10 -6.95 -13.26 -16.68
N HIS A 11 -7.23 -13.22 -15.38
CA HIS A 11 -7.36 -11.99 -14.60
C HIS A 11 -6.54 -12.12 -13.32
N VAL A 12 -5.44 -11.36 -13.24
CA VAL A 12 -4.49 -11.42 -12.12
C VAL A 12 -4.17 -10.00 -11.67
N LEU A 13 -4.41 -9.72 -10.39
CA LEU A 13 -3.84 -8.56 -9.71
C LEU A 13 -2.60 -8.99 -8.94
N LEU A 14 -1.50 -8.28 -9.15
CA LEU A 14 -0.29 -8.40 -8.35
C LEU A 14 -0.21 -7.22 -7.39
N VAL A 15 -0.37 -7.50 -6.10
CA VAL A 15 -0.45 -6.48 -5.05
C VAL A 15 0.48 -6.78 -3.90
N ASP A 16 0.87 -5.74 -3.15
CA ASP A 16 1.72 -5.85 -1.96
C ASP A 16 1.13 -5.04 -0.80
N ALA A 17 1.26 -5.55 0.42
CA ALA A 17 0.74 -4.94 1.65
C ALA A 17 1.76 -4.04 2.36
N GLY A 18 2.82 -3.61 1.67
CA GLY A 18 3.77 -2.59 2.10
C GLY A 18 5.02 -3.14 2.76
N ASN A 19 5.88 -2.24 3.23
CA ASN A 19 7.28 -2.51 3.62
C ASN A 19 8.12 -3.01 2.43
N SER A 20 7.76 -2.62 1.21
CA SER A 20 8.38 -3.12 -0.02
C SER A 20 9.54 -2.26 -0.51
N LEU A 21 9.65 -0.99 -0.07
CA LEU A 21 10.66 -0.05 -0.56
C LEU A 21 11.96 -0.19 0.21
N LEU A 22 11.90 -0.18 1.54
CA LEU A 22 13.09 -0.24 2.38
C LEU A 22 12.79 -0.91 3.71
N ILE A 23 13.62 -1.90 4.05
CA ILE A 23 13.72 -2.47 5.39
C ILE A 23 15.18 -2.36 5.79
N SER A 24 15.48 -1.71 6.92
CA SER A 24 16.86 -1.47 7.39
C SER A 24 17.18 -2.31 8.63
N GLU A 25 16.89 -3.60 8.57
CA GLU A 25 17.15 -4.54 9.67
C GLU A 25 18.39 -5.42 9.42
N LEU A 26 19.01 -5.32 8.22
CA LEU A 26 20.09 -6.22 7.78
C LEU A 26 21.45 -5.51 7.64
N GLY A 27 21.60 -4.30 8.19
CA GLY A 27 22.89 -3.63 8.34
C GLY A 27 23.54 -3.20 7.02
N GLY A 28 22.77 -2.65 6.08
CA GLY A 28 23.29 -2.01 4.85
C GLY A 28 23.70 -2.97 3.74
N ARG A 29 23.40 -4.26 3.88
CA ARG A 29 23.82 -5.29 2.91
C ARG A 29 22.87 -5.43 1.75
N GLU A 30 21.60 -5.08 1.94
CA GLU A 30 20.58 -5.19 0.90
C GLU A 30 20.72 -4.09 -0.16
N PRO A 31 20.49 -4.40 -1.46
CA PRO A 31 20.51 -3.40 -2.53
C PRO A 31 19.57 -2.21 -2.28
N ALA A 32 18.40 -2.46 -1.67
CA ALA A 32 17.42 -1.42 -1.33
C ALA A 32 17.98 -0.41 -0.31
N GLU A 33 18.77 -0.85 0.67
CA GLU A 33 19.40 0.04 1.65
C GLU A 33 20.43 0.97 0.99
N ARG A 34 21.26 0.41 0.09
CA ARG A 34 22.30 1.18 -0.63
C ARG A 34 21.71 2.18 -1.63
N THR A 35 20.57 1.85 -2.22
CA THR A 35 19.90 2.67 -3.24
C THR A 35 18.72 3.47 -2.69
N ARG A 36 18.53 3.46 -1.37
CA ARG A 36 17.42 4.16 -0.70
C ARG A 36 16.06 3.86 -1.37
N GLY A 37 15.81 2.57 -1.61
CA GLY A 37 14.58 2.01 -2.16
C GLY A 37 14.44 2.06 -3.69
N GLN A 38 15.37 2.66 -4.43
CA GLN A 38 15.27 2.76 -5.90
C GLN A 38 15.23 1.37 -6.56
N THR A 39 16.11 0.45 -6.13
CA THR A 39 16.11 -0.93 -6.65
C THR A 39 14.77 -1.64 -6.41
N SER A 40 14.10 -1.34 -5.30
CA SER A 40 12.78 -1.90 -5.00
C SER A 40 11.75 -1.43 -6.01
N VAL A 41 11.69 -0.12 -6.30
CA VAL A 41 10.78 0.44 -7.32
C VAL A 41 11.07 -0.15 -8.71
N GLU A 42 12.34 -0.35 -9.07
CA GLU A 42 12.71 -0.99 -10.34
C GLU A 42 12.18 -2.42 -10.44
N ILE A 43 12.23 -3.19 -9.36
CA ILE A 43 11.69 -4.56 -9.31
C ILE A 43 10.16 -4.54 -9.40
N LEU A 44 9.49 -3.67 -8.63
CA LEU A 44 8.03 -3.52 -8.68
C LEU A 44 7.55 -3.18 -10.09
N ASN A 45 8.24 -2.26 -10.78
CA ASN A 45 7.99 -1.91 -12.17
C ASN A 45 8.21 -3.11 -13.11
N ARG A 46 9.32 -3.85 -12.97
CA ARG A 46 9.64 -5.03 -13.80
C ARG A 46 8.64 -6.17 -13.63
N LEU A 47 8.08 -6.32 -12.44
CA LEU A 47 7.05 -7.30 -12.14
C LEU A 47 5.64 -6.79 -12.47
N SER A 48 5.50 -5.50 -12.82
CA SER A 48 4.22 -4.86 -13.16
C SER A 48 3.21 -5.06 -12.03
N TYR A 49 3.56 -4.61 -10.82
CA TYR A 49 2.62 -4.56 -9.71
C TYR A 49 1.46 -3.60 -10.03
N ASP A 50 0.26 -3.98 -9.63
CA ASP A 50 -0.95 -3.18 -9.83
C ASP A 50 -1.10 -2.10 -8.75
N ALA A 51 -0.85 -2.49 -7.50
CA ALA A 51 -0.87 -1.58 -6.36
C ALA A 51 0.01 -2.09 -5.21
N VAL A 52 0.57 -1.16 -4.44
CA VAL A 52 1.41 -1.44 -3.27
C VAL A 52 0.98 -0.50 -2.15
N ALA A 53 0.64 -1.03 -0.98
CA ALA A 53 0.41 -0.18 0.19
C ALA A 53 1.73 0.44 0.68
N LEU A 54 1.68 1.63 1.27
CA LEU A 54 2.81 2.14 2.04
C LEU A 54 2.79 1.54 3.44
N GLY A 55 3.86 0.86 3.82
CA GLY A 55 4.04 0.29 5.16
C GLY A 55 4.88 1.17 6.07
N GLU A 56 4.95 0.80 7.35
CA GLU A 56 5.73 1.52 8.37
C GLU A 56 7.22 1.63 7.98
N LYS A 57 7.82 0.53 7.49
CA LYS A 57 9.25 0.48 7.17
C LYS A 57 9.61 1.32 5.95
N ASP A 58 8.67 1.53 5.04
CA ASP A 58 8.86 2.42 3.89
C ASP A 58 9.12 3.87 4.33
N LEU A 59 8.64 4.25 5.52
CA LEU A 59 8.79 5.59 6.11
C LEU A 59 10.14 5.77 6.83
N ILE A 60 11.06 4.82 6.72
CA ILE A 60 12.50 5.04 7.00
C ILE A 60 13.10 5.97 5.94
N LEU A 61 12.52 5.98 4.74
CA LEU A 61 12.80 7.00 3.73
C LEU A 61 12.24 8.35 4.20
N SER A 62 12.99 9.41 3.96
CA SER A 62 12.48 10.77 4.17
C SER A 62 11.29 11.04 3.24
N ARG A 63 10.50 12.06 3.54
CA ARG A 63 9.42 12.52 2.65
C ARG A 63 9.91 12.78 1.23
N GLU A 64 11.08 13.39 1.08
CA GLU A 64 11.68 13.69 -0.22
C GLU A 64 12.04 12.40 -0.97
N GLU A 65 12.72 11.47 -0.31
CA GLU A 65 13.09 10.19 -0.91
C GLU A 65 11.85 9.38 -1.29
N LEU A 66 10.86 9.31 -0.41
CA LEU A 66 9.61 8.60 -0.68
C LEU A 66 8.85 9.24 -1.85
N THR A 67 8.81 10.57 -1.93
CA THR A 67 8.23 11.28 -3.08
C THR A 67 8.95 10.92 -4.37
N GLN A 68 10.29 10.85 -4.33
CA GLN A 68 11.10 10.46 -5.47
C GLN A 68 10.84 9.01 -5.90
N ARG A 69 10.78 8.06 -4.95
CA ARG A 69 10.46 6.65 -5.23
C ARG A 69 9.07 6.48 -5.85
N LEU A 70 8.07 7.22 -5.36
CA LEU A 70 6.73 7.20 -5.91
C LEU A 70 6.68 7.77 -7.34
N ALA A 71 7.50 8.78 -7.64
CA ALA A 71 7.63 9.35 -8.98
C ALA A 71 8.35 8.42 -9.98
N GLU A 72 9.16 7.49 -9.49
CA GLU A 72 9.85 6.47 -10.30
C GLU A 72 8.96 5.27 -10.66
N ALA A 73 7.81 5.11 -10.00
CA ALA A 73 6.81 4.12 -10.41
C ALA A 73 6.20 4.49 -11.76
N LYS A 74 6.06 3.48 -12.62
CA LYS A 74 5.40 3.61 -13.92
C LYS A 74 3.90 3.38 -13.76
N GLU A 75 3.50 2.11 -13.73
CA GLU A 75 2.10 1.70 -13.61
C GLU A 75 1.70 1.28 -12.19
N VAL A 76 2.68 1.21 -11.29
CA VAL A 76 2.47 0.78 -9.90
C VAL A 76 1.77 1.88 -9.13
N SER A 77 0.60 1.57 -8.56
CA SER A 77 -0.14 2.51 -7.71
C SER A 77 0.26 2.34 -6.25
N PHE A 78 1.06 3.26 -5.72
CA PHE A 78 1.29 3.35 -4.27
C PHE A 78 0.07 3.95 -3.57
N VAL A 79 -0.45 3.26 -2.55
CA VAL A 79 -1.69 3.63 -1.87
C VAL A 79 -1.53 3.70 -0.35
N SER A 80 -2.15 4.71 0.27
CA SER A 80 -2.36 4.78 1.72
C SER A 80 -3.49 5.75 2.03
N ALA A 81 -4.53 5.25 2.68
CA ALA A 81 -5.74 5.98 3.05
C ALA A 81 -5.62 6.69 4.40
N ASN A 82 -4.53 6.48 5.12
CA ASN A 82 -4.34 6.98 6.47
C ASN A 82 -2.99 7.64 6.73
N LEU A 83 -2.08 7.68 5.76
CA LEU A 83 -0.80 8.37 5.90
C LEU A 83 -0.93 9.86 5.54
N ILE A 84 -0.75 10.73 6.53
CA ILE A 84 -0.85 12.18 6.41
C ILE A 84 0.54 12.81 6.43
N ASP A 85 0.82 13.65 5.45
CA ASP A 85 1.98 14.53 5.41
C ASP A 85 1.72 15.72 6.35
N ARG A 86 2.50 15.82 7.44
CA ARG A 86 2.32 16.87 8.45
C ARG A 86 2.54 18.27 7.90
N SER A 87 3.38 18.43 6.86
CA SER A 87 3.65 19.74 6.28
C SER A 87 2.44 20.31 5.53
N THR A 88 1.57 19.44 5.00
CA THR A 88 0.41 19.85 4.21
C THR A 88 -0.93 19.59 4.91
N GLY A 89 -0.94 18.72 5.92
CA GLY A 89 -2.17 18.23 6.56
C GLY A 89 -3.04 17.35 5.66
N LYS A 90 -2.50 16.87 4.53
CA LYS A 90 -3.21 16.07 3.53
C LYS A 90 -2.63 14.66 3.46
N LEU A 91 -3.37 13.75 2.84
CA LEU A 91 -2.85 12.43 2.50
C LEU A 91 -1.58 12.56 1.65
N PHE A 92 -0.55 11.82 2.02
CA PHE A 92 0.71 11.81 1.30
C PHE A 92 0.61 11.04 -0.03
N ALA A 93 -0.16 9.94 -0.04
CA ALA A 93 -0.40 9.12 -1.22
C ALA A 93 -1.89 9.08 -1.58
N LYS A 94 -2.22 8.48 -2.74
CA LYS A 94 -3.62 8.21 -3.07
C LYS A 94 -4.19 7.22 -2.04
N PRO A 95 -5.42 7.41 -1.55
CA PRO A 95 -6.00 6.49 -0.57
C PRO A 95 -6.30 5.10 -1.15
N TYR A 96 -6.64 5.07 -2.44
CA TYR A 96 -7.00 3.86 -3.16
C TYR A 96 -6.74 4.02 -4.67
N VAL A 97 -6.85 2.91 -5.39
CA VAL A 97 -7.01 2.87 -6.86
C VAL A 97 -8.17 1.95 -7.21
N ILE A 98 -8.92 2.26 -8.27
CA ILE A 98 -9.94 1.37 -8.83
C ILE A 98 -9.40 0.82 -10.14
N LYS A 99 -9.40 -0.49 -10.30
CA LYS A 99 -9.01 -1.21 -11.53
C LYS A 99 -10.25 -1.85 -12.15
N ASP A 100 -10.39 -1.76 -13.46
CA ASP A 100 -11.38 -2.55 -14.19
C ASP A 100 -10.80 -3.92 -14.51
N ILE A 101 -11.50 -4.98 -14.11
CA ILE A 101 -11.09 -6.36 -14.33
C ILE A 101 -12.29 -7.11 -14.87
N ALA A 102 -12.25 -7.45 -16.15
CA ALA A 102 -13.35 -8.13 -16.84
C ALA A 102 -14.69 -7.37 -16.72
N GLY A 103 -14.67 -6.03 -16.69
CA GLY A 103 -15.86 -5.20 -16.52
C GLY A 103 -16.33 -5.04 -15.07
N HIS A 104 -15.58 -5.55 -14.09
CA HIS A 104 -15.82 -5.33 -12.67
C HIS A 104 -14.84 -4.29 -12.10
N ARG A 105 -15.35 -3.34 -11.35
CA ARG A 105 -14.57 -2.30 -10.67
C ARG A 105 -14.05 -2.84 -9.34
N VAL A 106 -12.74 -3.07 -9.26
CA VAL A 106 -12.06 -3.55 -8.05
C VAL A 106 -11.32 -2.40 -7.39
N ALA A 107 -11.75 -2.01 -6.20
CA ALA A 107 -11.08 -1.00 -5.38
C ALA A 107 -9.98 -1.63 -4.52
N LEU A 108 -8.79 -1.03 -4.56
CA LEU A 108 -7.61 -1.40 -3.77
C LEU A 108 -7.31 -0.23 -2.82
N ILE A 109 -7.67 -0.38 -1.54
CA ILE A 109 -7.48 0.65 -0.50
C ILE A 109 -6.21 0.34 0.29
N GLY A 110 -5.31 1.30 0.45
CA GLY A 110 -4.07 1.10 1.22
C GLY A 110 -4.22 1.50 2.69
N LEU A 111 -3.60 0.76 3.61
CA LEU A 111 -3.48 1.17 5.03
C LEU A 111 -2.04 1.01 5.52
N THR A 112 -1.50 2.08 6.08
CA THR A 112 -0.20 2.12 6.76
C THR A 112 -0.38 1.80 8.24
N GLY A 113 0.45 0.91 8.79
CA GLY A 113 0.28 0.43 10.16
C GLY A 113 0.79 1.38 11.25
N GLY A 114 1.82 2.17 10.94
CA GLY A 114 2.46 3.02 11.94
C GLY A 114 3.47 3.98 11.33
N ILE A 115 4.18 4.68 12.22
CA ILE A 115 5.29 5.59 11.91
C ILE A 115 6.53 5.06 12.65
N PRO A 116 7.67 4.87 11.98
CA PRO A 116 8.89 4.42 12.63
C PRO A 116 9.38 5.49 13.62
N GLU A 117 10.09 5.05 14.66
CA GLU A 117 10.62 5.94 15.68
C GLU A 117 11.50 7.04 15.07
N GLY A 118 11.30 8.28 15.52
CA GLY A 118 12.05 9.44 15.04
C GLY A 118 11.54 10.07 13.74
N ASN A 119 10.61 9.43 13.01
CA ASN A 119 9.98 10.07 11.86
C ASN A 119 8.96 11.12 12.33
N SER A 120 9.29 12.39 12.10
CA SER A 120 8.43 13.53 12.45
C SER A 120 7.66 14.11 11.26
N GLU A 121 7.84 13.57 10.05
CA GLU A 121 7.28 14.13 8.81
C GLU A 121 5.83 13.68 8.57
N PHE A 122 5.46 12.53 9.13
CA PHE A 122 4.16 11.90 8.89
C PHE A 122 3.37 11.66 10.17
N THR A 123 2.06 11.49 10.00
CA THR A 123 1.18 10.93 11.02
C THR A 123 0.23 9.93 10.37
N VAL A 124 -0.22 8.94 11.15
CA VAL A 124 -1.11 7.88 10.69
C VAL A 124 -2.44 8.02 11.41
N ILE A 125 -3.52 8.18 10.62
CA ILE A 125 -4.89 8.09 11.11
C ILE A 125 -5.14 6.62 11.51
N PRO A 126 -5.90 6.33 12.59
CA PRO A 126 -6.23 4.97 12.96
C PRO A 126 -6.78 4.16 11.77
N ALA A 127 -6.19 3.00 11.52
CA ALA A 127 -6.49 2.18 10.34
C ALA A 127 -7.98 1.79 10.25
N LEU A 128 -8.62 1.55 11.39
CA LEU A 128 -10.07 1.28 11.48
C LEU A 128 -10.92 2.45 10.98
N ASP A 129 -10.57 3.68 11.35
CA ASP A 129 -11.32 4.86 10.97
C ASP A 129 -11.19 5.13 9.46
N ALA A 130 -9.97 5.02 8.94
CA ALA A 130 -9.72 5.17 7.51
C ALA A 130 -10.39 4.06 6.69
N ALA A 131 -10.33 2.79 7.15
CA ALA A 131 -11.04 1.70 6.50
C ALA A 131 -12.54 1.97 6.43
N ARG A 132 -13.16 2.37 7.56
CA ARG A 132 -14.59 2.68 7.61
C ARG A 132 -14.98 3.79 6.65
N ASP A 133 -14.23 4.88 6.62
CA ASP A 133 -14.50 6.02 5.73
C ASP A 133 -14.40 5.64 4.25
N TYR A 134 -13.28 5.03 3.84
CA TYR A 134 -13.05 4.72 2.43
C TYR A 134 -13.89 3.56 1.90
N VAL A 135 -14.17 2.53 2.72
CA VAL A 135 -15.09 1.45 2.33
C VAL A 135 -16.49 2.04 2.09
N THR A 136 -17.00 2.86 3.01
CA THR A 136 -18.32 3.49 2.86
C THR A 136 -18.42 4.32 1.58
N ARG A 137 -17.38 5.11 1.25
CA ARG A 137 -17.35 5.93 0.03
C ARG A 137 -17.33 5.09 -1.25
N LEU A 138 -16.74 3.90 -1.20
CA LEU A 138 -16.47 3.08 -2.38
C LEU A 138 -17.52 2.00 -2.65
N GLN A 139 -18.40 1.70 -1.70
CA GLN A 139 -19.48 0.71 -1.87
C GLN A 139 -20.37 0.92 -3.10
N SER A 140 -20.60 2.18 -3.52
CA SER A 140 -21.38 2.48 -4.74
C SER A 140 -20.51 2.59 -6.02
N GLN A 141 -19.20 2.58 -5.86
CA GLN A 141 -18.22 2.85 -6.92
C GLN A 141 -17.39 1.62 -7.31
N ALA A 142 -17.43 0.55 -6.52
CA ALA A 142 -16.69 -0.68 -6.74
C ALA A 142 -17.61 -1.88 -6.52
N ASP A 143 -17.41 -2.92 -7.32
CA ASP A 143 -18.09 -4.20 -7.18
C ASP A 143 -17.35 -5.12 -6.20
N VAL A 144 -16.04 -4.89 -6.04
CA VAL A 144 -15.17 -5.59 -5.08
C VAL A 144 -14.26 -4.59 -4.37
N ILE A 145 -14.18 -4.67 -3.05
CA ILE A 145 -13.32 -3.83 -2.21
C ILE A 145 -12.29 -4.70 -1.49
N ILE A 146 -11.02 -4.43 -1.79
CA ILE A 146 -9.87 -5.11 -1.22
C ILE A 146 -9.03 -4.10 -0.42
N LEU A 147 -8.71 -4.46 0.82
CA LEU A 147 -7.74 -3.72 1.63
C LEU A 147 -6.34 -4.30 1.45
N LEU A 148 -5.38 -3.46 1.11
CA LEU A 148 -3.95 -3.73 1.19
C LEU A 148 -3.45 -3.11 2.49
N SER A 149 -3.32 -3.92 3.53
CA SER A 149 -3.15 -3.41 4.89
C SER A 149 -1.86 -3.84 5.55
N ASN A 150 -0.99 -2.87 5.84
CA ASN A 150 0.19 -3.00 6.67
C ASN A 150 -0.11 -2.83 8.17
N ALA A 151 -1.38 -2.78 8.58
CA ALA A 151 -1.77 -2.53 9.97
C ALA A 151 -1.53 -3.72 10.93
N GLY A 152 -1.09 -4.86 10.42
CA GLY A 152 -0.90 -6.08 11.19
C GLY A 152 -2.18 -6.87 11.43
N ALA A 153 -2.01 -8.15 11.79
CA ALA A 153 -3.10 -9.12 11.85
C ALA A 153 -4.20 -8.76 12.86
N GLU A 154 -3.86 -8.26 14.04
CA GLU A 154 -4.84 -7.93 15.08
C GLU A 154 -5.71 -6.74 14.69
N ALA A 155 -5.12 -5.66 14.15
CA ALA A 155 -5.88 -4.54 13.62
C ALA A 155 -6.78 -4.98 12.45
N ASN A 156 -6.27 -5.84 11.57
CA ASN A 156 -7.03 -6.37 10.44
C ASN A 156 -8.22 -7.25 10.87
N LYS A 157 -8.09 -8.04 11.95
CA LYS A 157 -9.23 -8.76 12.53
C LYS A 157 -10.30 -7.81 13.06
N VAL A 158 -9.89 -6.74 13.74
CA VAL A 158 -10.82 -5.70 14.24
C VAL A 158 -11.54 -5.03 13.07
N ILE A 159 -10.80 -4.60 12.03
CA ILE A 159 -11.37 -4.02 10.81
C ILE A 159 -12.38 -4.96 10.17
N ALA A 160 -12.00 -6.22 9.93
CA ALA A 160 -12.89 -7.21 9.32
C ALA A 160 -14.18 -7.43 10.11
N SER A 161 -14.11 -7.36 11.45
CA SER A 161 -15.29 -7.53 12.31
C SER A 161 -16.21 -6.30 12.39
N GLN A 162 -15.69 -5.09 12.10
CA GLN A 162 -16.42 -3.84 12.35
C GLN A 162 -16.74 -3.04 11.08
N VAL A 163 -16.10 -3.34 9.95
CA VAL A 163 -16.29 -2.62 8.69
C VAL A 163 -16.91 -3.57 7.67
N SER A 164 -18.20 -3.42 7.43
CA SER A 164 -18.93 -4.17 6.41
C SER A 164 -18.61 -3.67 4.99
N GLY A 165 -18.61 -4.57 4.02
CA GLY A 165 -18.38 -4.25 2.61
C GLY A 165 -16.92 -4.37 2.15
N ILE A 166 -16.06 -4.96 2.97
CA ILE A 166 -14.73 -5.42 2.55
C ILE A 166 -14.87 -6.88 2.10
N ASP A 167 -14.40 -7.19 0.89
CA ASP A 167 -14.43 -8.55 0.35
C ASP A 167 -13.15 -9.33 0.67
N LEU A 168 -12.00 -8.63 0.74
CA LEU A 168 -10.70 -9.24 1.03
C LEU A 168 -9.78 -8.27 1.76
N ILE A 169 -9.00 -8.80 2.72
CA ILE A 169 -7.86 -8.10 3.31
C ILE A 169 -6.58 -8.85 2.95
N VAL A 170 -5.71 -8.21 2.17
CA VAL A 170 -4.33 -8.63 1.96
C VAL A 170 -3.49 -8.01 3.08
N SER A 171 -3.10 -8.85 4.03
CA SER A 171 -2.44 -8.42 5.27
C SER A 171 -0.92 -8.46 5.16
N GLY A 172 -0.27 -7.41 5.65
CA GLY A 172 1.14 -7.31 5.99
C GLY A 172 1.31 -6.59 7.33
N GLY A 173 2.55 -6.39 7.76
CA GLY A 173 2.90 -5.81 9.05
C GLY A 173 4.25 -6.32 9.51
#